data_AF-A0A139AS13-F1
#
_entry.id   AF-A0A139AS13-F1
#
_cell.length_a   1.000
_cell.length_b   1.000
_cell.length_c   1.000
_cell.angle_alpha   90.00
_cell.angle_beta   90.00
_cell.angle_gamma   90.00
#
_symmetry.space_group_name_H-M   'P 1'
#
loop_
_entity.id
_entity.type
_entity.pdbx_description
1 polymer ?
#
loop_
_entity_poly.entity_id
_entity_poly.type
_entity_poly.pdbx_seq_one_letter_code
_entity_poly.pdbx_strand_id
1 'polypeptide(L)'
;MTWAAMRLPSERFIVASIVFLLLLVATASLCRLSPHQPFKLSQKQGFPTMALESHENSTDMSIVLGCLREKARKSAQSGMGREGSNQCWGEYLSSSFSKVVDEFLALSDGELQTFLQAGRGWDMYNLIPTTYMCDPNHLARRPAIGDGGKWICVVPKTEPCIIYSLGSNGDFSFEDAMHAESGGKCQIWTFDCTSTEPPATHSYINFRPWCLSDVDNAGVTYGRIYKTFESIVTELGHNAVDILKMDIEGGEHQVFRTLLKNPVVLPTQIAVEMHFYGSLLYNTRQVLEYYKSWRKLGYHVVIKEHNVLCTACTEFLLVHASQLHQD
;
A
#
# COMPACT_ATOMS: atom_id res chain seq x y z
N MET A 1 -4.72 -40.94 53.59
CA MET A 1 -3.78 -41.13 52.46
C MET A 1 -3.78 -39.84 51.65
N THR A 2 -3.21 -38.78 52.22
CA THR A 2 -1.86 -38.22 51.92
C THR A 2 -1.81 -37.47 50.59
N TRP A 3 -2.01 -36.15 50.71
CA TRP A 3 -1.57 -35.12 49.79
C TRP A 3 -0.03 -35.06 49.78
N ALA A 4 0.58 -35.10 48.59
CA ALA A 4 2.01 -34.87 48.42
C ALA A 4 2.23 -33.53 47.71
N ALA A 5 2.74 -32.56 48.46
CA ALA A 5 3.21 -31.28 47.96
C ALA A 5 4.56 -31.46 47.24
N MET A 6 4.64 -31.15 45.95
CA MET A 6 5.92 -31.01 45.25
C MET A 6 6.46 -29.58 45.47
N ARG A 7 7.49 -29.46 46.31
CA ARG A 7 8.35 -28.28 46.43
C ARG A 7 9.33 -28.24 45.26
N LEU A 8 9.40 -27.12 44.56
CA LEU A 8 10.46 -26.82 43.58
C LEU A 8 11.76 -26.37 44.31
N PRO A 9 12.97 -26.71 43.82
CA PRO A 9 14.23 -26.36 44.49
C PRO A 9 14.66 -24.92 44.19
N SER A 10 14.91 -24.14 45.24
CA SER A 10 15.21 -22.70 45.24
C SER A 10 16.70 -22.33 45.16
N GLU A 11 17.57 -23.14 44.56
CA GLU A 11 19.03 -22.89 44.60
C GLU A 11 19.71 -22.58 43.26
N ARG A 12 18.98 -22.58 42.14
CA ARG A 12 19.57 -22.25 40.82
C ARG A 12 19.41 -20.78 40.37
N PHE A 13 18.70 -19.96 41.14
CA PHE A 13 18.46 -18.54 40.79
C PHE A 13 19.46 -17.55 41.41
N ILE A 14 20.30 -17.97 42.38
CA ILE A 14 21.25 -17.06 43.05
C ILE A 14 22.63 -17.06 42.37
N VAL A 15 23.03 -18.15 41.70
CA VAL A 15 24.36 -18.23 41.05
C VAL A 15 24.42 -17.50 39.70
N ALA A 16 23.30 -17.42 38.96
CA ALA A 16 23.26 -16.72 37.67
C ALA A 16 23.35 -15.18 37.80
N SER A 17 22.94 -14.62 38.94
CA SER A 17 22.91 -13.17 39.18
C SER A 17 24.28 -12.59 39.60
N ILE A 18 25.22 -13.42 40.06
CA ILE A 18 26.56 -12.97 40.48
C ILE A 18 27.56 -12.97 39.30
N VAL A 19 27.37 -13.85 38.32
CA VAL A 19 28.24 -13.89 37.12
C VAL A 19 27.98 -12.70 36.18
N PHE A 20 26.75 -12.18 36.15
CA PHE A 20 26.40 -11.03 35.30
C PHE A 20 26.91 -9.69 35.85
N LEU A 21 27.07 -9.57 37.18
CA LEU A 21 27.56 -8.33 37.81
C LEU A 21 29.10 -8.18 37.71
N LEU A 22 29.85 -9.28 37.61
CA LEU A 22 31.33 -9.24 37.48
C LEU A 22 31.80 -8.91 36.06
N LEU A 23 30.99 -9.16 35.03
CA LEU A 23 31.31 -8.78 33.64
C LEU A 23 31.04 -7.29 33.34
N LEU A 24 30.18 -6.64 34.11
CA LEU A 24 29.89 -5.20 33.98
C LEU A 24 30.91 -4.29 34.66
N VAL A 25 31.72 -4.80 35.60
CA VAL A 25 32.78 -4.01 36.26
C VAL A 25 34.11 -4.05 35.48
N ALA A 26 34.33 -5.05 34.61
CA ALA A 26 35.57 -5.21 33.87
C ALA A 26 35.69 -4.33 32.60
N THR A 27 34.60 -3.80 32.05
CA THR A 27 34.63 -2.97 30.83
C THR A 27 34.64 -1.46 31.10
N ALA A 28 34.39 -1.04 32.34
CA ALA A 28 34.40 0.38 32.73
C ALA A 28 35.79 0.94 33.12
N SER A 29 36.85 0.12 33.10
CA SER A 29 38.19 0.54 33.59
C SER A 29 39.25 0.79 32.50
N LEU A 30 38.90 0.84 31.21
CA LEU A 30 39.87 1.05 30.12
C LEU A 30 39.77 2.41 29.40
N CYS A 31 39.00 3.38 29.92
CA CYS A 31 39.02 4.75 29.43
C CYS A 31 39.65 5.69 30.47
N ARG A 32 40.99 5.63 30.63
CA ARG A 32 41.78 6.74 31.17
C ARG A 32 42.59 7.37 30.04
N LEU A 33 42.23 8.62 29.74
CA LEU A 33 42.98 9.56 28.91
C LEU A 33 44.43 9.71 29.37
N SER A 34 45.37 9.75 28.42
CA SER A 34 46.68 10.40 28.55
C SER A 34 47.18 10.85 27.15
N PRO A 35 47.96 11.95 27.03
CA PRO A 35 47.96 12.84 25.86
C PRO A 35 49.14 12.65 24.88
N HIS A 36 48.99 13.26 23.69
CA HIS A 36 50.01 13.60 22.69
C HIS A 36 50.74 12.51 21.90
N GLN A 37 50.34 12.32 20.62
CA GLN A 37 51.21 12.28 19.42
C GLN A 37 50.33 12.56 18.17
N PRO A 38 50.66 13.50 17.27
CA PRO A 38 49.87 13.75 16.07
C PRO A 38 50.18 12.69 15.00
N PHE A 39 49.20 11.86 14.66
CA PHE A 39 49.31 10.88 13.57
C PHE A 39 49.16 11.60 12.21
N LYS A 40 50.27 11.73 11.48
CA LYS A 40 50.28 12.25 10.10
C LYS A 40 49.67 11.21 9.15
N LEU A 41 48.47 11.47 8.61
CA LEU A 41 47.98 10.74 7.45
C LEU A 41 48.56 11.34 6.16
N SER A 42 49.26 10.47 5.43
CA SER A 42 49.77 10.68 4.08
C SER A 42 48.61 10.99 3.11
N GLN A 43 48.62 12.17 2.50
CA GLN A 43 47.88 12.45 1.27
C GLN A 43 48.29 11.44 0.20
N LYS A 44 47.34 10.63 -0.31
CA LYS A 44 47.42 10.08 -1.67
C LYS A 44 46.04 9.63 -2.17
N GLN A 45 45.72 10.18 -3.34
CA GLN A 45 44.69 9.78 -4.31
C GLN A 45 43.24 10.09 -3.93
N GLY A 46 42.79 11.26 -4.42
CA GLY A 46 41.40 11.69 -4.37
C GLY A 46 40.51 10.82 -5.26
N PHE A 47 39.47 10.27 -4.65
CA PHE A 47 38.24 9.94 -5.35
C PHE A 47 37.54 11.26 -5.71
N PRO A 48 36.87 11.37 -6.87
CA PRO A 48 36.05 12.54 -7.15
C PRO A 48 34.94 12.59 -6.10
N THR A 49 35.04 13.56 -5.18
CA THR A 49 33.89 14.04 -4.43
C THR A 49 32.93 14.62 -5.44
N MET A 50 31.93 13.82 -5.86
CA MET A 50 30.65 14.40 -6.27
C MET A 50 30.18 15.21 -5.08
N ALA A 51 30.30 16.54 -5.19
CA ALA A 51 29.56 17.43 -4.34
C ALA A 51 28.08 17.10 -4.58
N LEU A 52 27.43 16.49 -3.59
CA LEU A 52 26.00 16.60 -3.41
C LEU A 52 25.76 18.09 -3.12
N GLU A 53 25.63 18.88 -4.18
CA GLU A 53 25.03 20.20 -4.07
C GLU A 53 23.60 19.98 -3.60
N SER A 54 23.38 20.27 -2.32
CA SER A 54 22.04 20.36 -1.74
C SER A 54 21.36 21.58 -2.35
N HIS A 55 20.79 21.39 -3.52
CA HIS A 55 19.71 22.24 -4.00
C HIS A 55 18.46 21.94 -3.15
N GLU A 56 18.48 22.35 -1.89
CA GLU A 56 17.28 22.45 -1.05
C GLU A 56 16.39 23.53 -1.68
N ASN A 57 15.51 23.09 -2.57
CA ASN A 57 14.57 23.97 -3.24
C ASN A 57 13.63 24.55 -2.18
N SER A 58 13.70 25.87 -1.96
CA SER A 58 12.96 26.57 -0.88
C SER A 58 11.46 26.29 -0.83
N THR A 59 10.88 25.84 -1.94
CA THR A 59 9.49 25.41 -2.08
C THR A 59 9.15 24.16 -1.26
N ASP A 60 10.03 23.18 -1.14
CA ASP A 60 9.72 21.91 -0.45
C ASP A 60 9.68 22.10 1.07
N MET A 61 10.62 22.89 1.62
CA MET A 61 10.60 23.30 3.02
C MET A 61 9.38 24.18 3.34
N SER A 62 8.95 25.01 2.39
CA SER A 62 7.77 25.88 2.57
C SER A 62 6.46 25.10 2.70
N ILE A 63 6.32 23.97 1.99
CA ILE A 63 5.17 23.07 2.10
C ILE A 63 5.14 22.44 3.50
N VAL A 64 6.26 21.87 3.96
CA VAL A 64 6.37 21.26 5.30
C VAL A 64 6.11 22.28 6.41
N LEU A 65 6.68 23.48 6.30
CA LEU A 65 6.47 24.54 7.28
C LEU A 65 5.03 25.08 7.26
N GLY A 66 4.41 25.19 6.09
CA GLY A 66 2.99 25.53 5.94
C GLY A 66 2.10 24.48 6.62
N CYS A 67 2.38 23.21 6.35
CA CYS A 67 1.78 22.03 6.97
C CYS A 67 1.83 22.05 8.51
N LEU A 68 3.04 22.24 9.06
CA LEU A 68 3.25 22.29 10.51
C LEU A 68 2.50 23.46 11.16
N ARG A 69 2.46 24.62 10.48
CA ARG A 69 1.71 25.80 10.94
C ARG A 69 0.20 25.56 10.89
N GLU A 70 -0.30 24.92 9.85
CA GLU A 70 -1.72 24.58 9.75
C GLU A 70 -2.14 23.57 10.82
N LYS A 71 -1.34 22.53 11.06
CA LYS A 71 -1.55 21.58 12.16
C LYS A 71 -1.58 22.30 13.50
N ALA A 72 -0.60 23.17 13.78
CA ALA A 72 -0.56 23.96 15.01
C ALA A 72 -1.82 24.85 15.17
N ARG A 73 -2.32 25.43 14.07
CA ARG A 73 -3.54 26.25 14.06
C ARG A 73 -4.80 25.42 14.31
N LYS A 74 -4.95 24.26 13.66
CA LYS A 74 -6.13 23.38 13.80
C LYS A 74 -6.19 22.73 15.19
N SER A 75 -5.06 22.25 15.70
CA SER A 75 -4.96 21.73 17.08
C SER A 75 -5.30 22.76 18.16
N ALA A 76 -5.16 24.06 17.85
CA ALA A 76 -5.52 25.14 18.77
C ALA A 76 -7.01 25.54 18.72
N GLN A 77 -7.76 25.14 17.68
CA GLN A 77 -9.14 25.64 17.44
C GLN A 77 -10.24 24.59 17.65
N SER A 78 -9.93 23.31 17.64
CA SER A 78 -10.88 22.22 17.90
C SER A 78 -10.11 20.92 18.08
N GLY A 79 -10.61 19.97 18.87
CA GLY A 79 -10.01 18.64 19.08
C GLY A 79 -9.89 17.73 17.85
N MET A 80 -9.77 18.28 16.63
CA MET A 80 -9.48 17.61 15.36
C MET A 80 -7.97 17.30 15.33
N GLY A 81 -7.60 16.18 15.94
CA GLY A 81 -6.21 15.86 16.29
C GLY A 81 -5.41 15.05 15.27
N ARG A 82 -5.99 14.51 14.18
CA ARG A 82 -5.25 13.60 13.27
C ARG A 82 -5.51 13.76 11.76
N GLU A 83 -6.74 13.90 11.24
CA GLU A 83 -6.97 13.85 9.77
C GLU A 83 -6.13 14.89 9.00
N GLY A 84 -6.20 16.17 9.41
CA GLY A 84 -5.55 17.26 8.67
C GLY A 84 -4.01 17.15 8.61
N SER A 85 -3.41 16.41 9.53
CA SER A 85 -1.96 16.16 9.52
C SER A 85 -1.58 15.07 8.51
N ASN A 86 -2.38 14.01 8.38
CA ASN A 86 -2.07 12.90 7.48
C ASN A 86 -2.20 13.33 6.02
N GLN A 87 -3.20 14.15 5.70
CA GLN A 87 -3.38 14.72 4.36
C GLN A 87 -2.14 15.51 3.92
N CYS A 88 -1.71 16.49 4.71
CA CYS A 88 -0.67 17.40 4.24
C CYS A 88 0.73 16.76 4.25
N TRP A 89 1.04 15.86 5.20
CA TRP A 89 2.25 15.02 5.11
C TRP A 89 2.21 14.10 3.88
N GLY A 90 1.04 13.53 3.57
CA GLY A 90 0.83 12.74 2.38
C GLY A 90 1.00 13.52 1.07
N GLU A 91 0.53 14.77 1.03
CA GLU A 91 0.72 15.71 -0.09
C GLU A 91 2.19 16.10 -0.25
N TYR A 92 2.91 16.39 0.84
CA TYR A 92 4.35 16.64 0.79
C TYR A 92 5.11 15.42 0.24
N LEU A 93 4.91 14.24 0.84
CA LEU A 93 5.56 13.01 0.40
C LEU A 93 5.24 12.72 -1.06
N SER A 94 3.97 12.87 -1.44
CA SER A 94 3.55 12.74 -2.84
C SER A 94 4.29 13.72 -3.74
N SER A 95 4.36 15.01 -3.39
CA SER A 95 4.99 16.03 -4.24
C SER A 95 6.49 15.78 -4.39
N SER A 96 7.18 15.41 -3.31
CA SER A 96 8.61 15.11 -3.36
C SER A 96 8.88 13.87 -4.20
N PHE A 97 8.08 12.81 -4.03
CA PHE A 97 8.25 11.58 -4.80
C PHE A 97 7.78 11.71 -6.26
N SER A 98 6.80 12.56 -6.57
CA SER A 98 6.43 12.82 -7.96
C SER A 98 7.61 13.35 -8.79
N LYS A 99 8.45 14.23 -8.21
CA LYS A 99 9.68 14.69 -8.87
C LYS A 99 10.66 13.54 -9.11
N VAL A 100 10.85 12.68 -8.12
CA VAL A 100 11.72 11.48 -8.25
C VAL A 100 11.18 10.59 -9.37
N VAL A 101 9.88 10.33 -9.39
CA VAL A 101 9.24 9.51 -10.42
C VAL A 101 9.43 10.11 -11.82
N ASP A 102 9.30 11.43 -11.98
CA ASP A 102 9.52 12.11 -13.25
C ASP A 102 10.97 11.97 -13.74
N GLU A 103 11.95 12.13 -12.84
CA GLU A 103 13.37 11.93 -13.17
C GLU A 103 13.64 10.47 -13.59
N PHE A 104 13.09 9.49 -12.87
CA PHE A 104 13.23 8.07 -13.22
C PHE A 104 12.61 7.73 -14.57
N LEU A 105 11.47 8.33 -14.91
CA LEU A 105 10.81 8.13 -16.20
C LEU A 105 11.62 8.79 -17.33
N ALA A 106 12.33 9.88 -17.06
CA ALA A 106 13.18 10.58 -18.03
C ALA A 106 14.52 9.87 -18.32
N LEU A 107 14.97 8.96 -17.46
CA LEU A 107 16.19 8.16 -17.70
C LEU A 107 16.09 7.37 -19.01
N SER A 108 17.20 7.27 -19.73
CA SER A 108 17.32 6.35 -20.85
C SER A 108 17.25 4.89 -20.38
N ASP A 109 16.91 3.98 -21.29
CA ASP A 109 16.84 2.54 -20.98
C ASP A 109 18.18 2.00 -20.46
N GLY A 110 19.31 2.50 -20.96
CA GLY A 110 20.63 2.09 -20.49
C GLY A 110 20.93 2.55 -19.06
N GLU A 111 20.55 3.78 -18.71
CA GLU A 111 20.73 4.32 -17.36
C GLU A 111 19.84 3.59 -16.35
N LEU A 112 18.56 3.41 -16.68
CA LEU A 112 17.62 2.71 -15.82
C LEU A 112 18.01 1.24 -15.66
N GLN A 113 18.43 0.57 -16.73
CA GLN A 113 18.95 -0.80 -16.67
C GLN A 113 20.18 -0.91 -15.78
N THR A 114 21.09 0.06 -15.83
CA THR A 114 22.28 0.12 -14.96
C THR A 114 21.87 0.28 -13.50
N PHE A 115 20.93 1.17 -13.20
CA PHE A 115 20.39 1.35 -11.86
C PHE A 115 19.79 0.05 -11.29
N LEU A 116 18.91 -0.60 -12.08
CA LEU A 116 18.23 -1.83 -11.69
C LEU A 116 19.21 -3.01 -11.45
N GLN A 117 20.31 -3.07 -12.20
CA GLN A 117 21.33 -4.11 -12.02
C GLN A 117 22.29 -3.83 -10.85
N ALA A 118 22.57 -2.56 -10.55
CA ALA A 118 23.45 -2.17 -9.46
C ALA A 118 22.78 -2.31 -8.07
N GLY A 119 21.46 -2.17 -8.01
CA GLY A 119 20.66 -2.23 -6.79
C GLY A 119 20.49 -3.64 -6.23
N ARG A 120 21.49 -4.17 -5.53
CA ARG A 120 21.29 -5.40 -4.72
C ARG A 120 20.28 -5.12 -3.61
N GLY A 121 19.19 -5.88 -3.57
CA GLY A 121 18.12 -5.74 -2.57
C GLY A 121 17.10 -4.65 -2.87
N TRP A 122 17.10 -4.10 -4.09
CA TRP A 122 16.07 -3.19 -4.56
C TRP A 122 15.02 -3.91 -5.40
N ASP A 123 13.77 -3.47 -5.28
CA ASP A 123 12.65 -3.85 -6.12
C ASP A 123 12.02 -2.58 -6.71
N MET A 124 11.44 -2.67 -7.90
CA MET A 124 10.77 -1.56 -8.59
C MET A 124 9.68 -0.90 -7.73
N TYR A 125 9.06 -1.66 -6.83
CA TYR A 125 8.05 -1.15 -5.91
C TYR A 125 8.61 -0.27 -4.78
N ASN A 126 9.92 -0.28 -4.54
CA ASN A 126 10.57 0.66 -3.61
C ASN A 126 10.46 2.13 -4.08
N LEU A 127 10.19 2.34 -5.38
CA LEU A 127 10.00 3.67 -5.96
C LEU A 127 8.62 4.26 -5.65
N ILE A 128 7.69 3.46 -5.13
CA ILE A 128 6.33 3.89 -4.80
C ILE A 128 6.22 4.15 -3.31
N PRO A 129 6.14 5.40 -2.83
CA PRO A 129 6.00 5.67 -1.40
C PRO A 129 4.58 5.37 -0.91
N THR A 130 4.47 5.05 0.38
CA THR A 130 3.22 5.24 1.11
C THR A 130 2.98 6.74 1.27
N THR A 131 1.86 7.23 0.74
CA THR A 131 1.46 8.65 0.79
C THR A 131 0.19 8.89 1.60
N TYR A 132 -0.34 7.85 2.25
CA TYR A 132 -1.42 7.99 3.22
C TYR A 132 -1.31 6.94 4.32
N MET A 133 -1.69 7.32 5.53
CA MET A 133 -1.75 6.44 6.69
C MET A 133 -3.19 6.39 7.19
N CYS A 134 -3.82 5.22 7.04
CA CYS A 134 -5.14 4.96 7.60
C CYS A 134 -5.07 4.86 9.13
N ASP A 135 -6.23 4.97 9.80
CA ASP A 135 -6.30 4.67 11.24
C ASP A 135 -5.78 3.24 11.46
N PRO A 136 -4.72 3.05 12.26
CA PRO A 136 -4.15 1.72 12.50
C PRO A 136 -5.13 0.77 13.20
N ASN A 137 -6.20 1.26 13.80
CA ASN A 137 -7.25 0.43 14.39
C ASN A 137 -8.24 -0.11 13.35
N HIS A 138 -8.31 0.50 12.17
CA HIS A 138 -9.22 0.11 11.09
C HIS A 138 -8.48 -0.58 9.95
N LEU A 139 -7.24 -0.17 9.64
CA LEU A 139 -6.41 -0.78 8.61
C LEU A 139 -6.16 -2.25 8.92
N ALA A 140 -6.69 -3.14 8.09
CA ALA A 140 -6.45 -4.56 8.28
C ALA A 140 -6.68 -5.39 7.00
N ARG A 141 -6.04 -6.56 6.95
CA ARG A 141 -6.13 -7.52 5.84
C ARG A 141 -7.39 -8.38 5.96
N ARG A 142 -8.09 -8.61 4.84
CA ARG A 142 -9.40 -9.28 4.75
C ARG A 142 -9.46 -10.26 3.58
N PRO A 143 -9.64 -11.57 3.82
CA PRO A 143 -9.40 -12.25 5.09
C PRO A 143 -7.96 -12.04 5.60
N ALA A 144 -7.75 -12.22 6.91
CA ALA A 144 -6.43 -12.02 7.53
C ALA A 144 -5.39 -13.07 7.13
N ILE A 145 -5.85 -14.25 6.70
CA ILE A 145 -5.01 -15.40 6.35
C ILE A 145 -5.49 -15.92 4.99
N GLY A 146 -4.55 -16.39 4.16
CA GLY A 146 -4.83 -16.91 2.83
C GLY A 146 -4.38 -15.96 1.73
N ASP A 147 -4.36 -16.48 0.50
CA ASP A 147 -3.86 -15.77 -0.67
C ASP A 147 -4.81 -14.64 -1.09
N GLY A 148 -6.13 -14.86 -1.05
CA GLY A 148 -7.14 -13.88 -1.46
C GLY A 148 -7.35 -12.69 -0.52
N GLY A 149 -6.55 -12.56 0.54
CA GLY A 149 -6.72 -11.49 1.53
C GLY A 149 -6.19 -10.15 1.04
N LYS A 150 -7.01 -9.10 1.07
CA LYS A 150 -6.61 -7.75 0.67
C LYS A 150 -6.66 -6.77 1.84
N TRP A 151 -5.75 -5.80 1.87
CA TRP A 151 -5.77 -4.73 2.87
C TRP A 151 -6.91 -3.75 2.58
N ILE A 152 -7.66 -3.37 3.62
CA ILE A 152 -8.74 -2.38 3.57
C ILE A 152 -8.57 -1.40 4.74
N CYS A 153 -8.80 -0.12 4.52
CA CYS A 153 -8.71 0.88 5.60
C CYS A 153 -9.96 0.93 6.45
N VAL A 154 -11.13 0.99 5.82
CA VAL A 154 -12.41 1.04 6.53
C VAL A 154 -13.45 0.22 5.76
N VAL A 155 -14.21 -0.61 6.45
CA VAL A 155 -15.42 -1.23 5.90
C VAL A 155 -16.63 -0.39 6.32
N PRO A 156 -17.41 0.19 5.38
CA PRO A 156 -18.58 0.97 5.76
C PRO A 156 -19.61 0.11 6.53
N LYS A 157 -20.15 0.68 7.61
CA LYS A 157 -21.16 0.02 8.47
C LYS A 157 -22.52 0.70 8.38
N THR A 158 -22.74 1.48 7.34
CA THR A 158 -23.96 2.27 7.10
C THR A 158 -24.34 2.18 5.62
N GLU A 159 -25.63 2.32 5.33
CA GLU A 159 -26.16 2.29 3.96
C GLU A 159 -26.42 3.70 3.43
N PRO A 160 -26.35 3.93 2.11
CA PRO A 160 -25.97 2.95 1.07
C PRO A 160 -24.46 2.65 1.09
N CYS A 161 -24.08 1.40 0.80
CA CYS A 161 -22.68 0.95 0.66
C CYS A 161 -22.57 -0.06 -0.49
N ILE A 162 -21.62 0.15 -1.40
CA ILE A 162 -21.38 -0.70 -2.57
C ILE A 162 -19.94 -1.22 -2.55
N ILE A 163 -19.80 -2.55 -2.62
CA ILE A 163 -18.51 -3.23 -2.73
C ILE A 163 -18.47 -3.99 -4.05
N TYR A 164 -17.48 -3.69 -4.88
CA TYR A 164 -17.20 -4.42 -6.10
C TYR A 164 -15.99 -5.33 -5.90
N SER A 165 -16.13 -6.59 -6.28
CA SER A 165 -15.07 -7.59 -6.26
C SER A 165 -14.88 -8.17 -7.65
N LEU A 166 -13.74 -7.89 -8.27
CA LEU A 166 -13.42 -8.37 -9.61
C LEU A 166 -12.47 -9.56 -9.51
N GLY A 167 -12.84 -10.66 -10.17
CA GLY A 167 -12.07 -11.90 -10.17
C GLY A 167 -12.13 -12.61 -8.82
N SER A 168 -13.12 -13.48 -8.67
CA SER A 168 -13.28 -14.32 -7.49
C SER A 168 -12.41 -15.57 -7.54
N ASN A 169 -12.16 -16.10 -8.74
CA ASN A 169 -11.52 -17.40 -8.93
C ASN A 169 -12.18 -18.53 -8.11
N GLY A 170 -13.49 -18.42 -7.85
CA GLY A 170 -14.25 -19.31 -6.99
C GLY A 170 -13.96 -19.20 -5.48
N ASP A 171 -13.05 -18.31 -5.06
CA ASP A 171 -12.79 -17.98 -3.66
C ASP A 171 -13.56 -16.71 -3.27
N PHE A 172 -14.57 -16.89 -2.42
CA PHE A 172 -15.43 -15.80 -1.93
C PHE A 172 -15.07 -15.34 -0.51
N SER A 173 -13.90 -15.73 0.00
CA SER A 173 -13.50 -15.42 1.38
C SER A 173 -13.32 -13.92 1.66
N PHE A 174 -12.97 -13.14 0.63
CA PHE A 174 -12.96 -11.67 0.71
C PHE A 174 -14.38 -11.15 0.92
N GLU A 175 -15.33 -11.55 0.08
CA GLU A 175 -16.73 -11.17 0.16
C GLU A 175 -17.37 -11.57 1.48
N ASP A 176 -17.04 -12.75 2.00
CA ASP A 176 -17.49 -13.25 3.30
C ASP A 176 -17.02 -12.34 4.44
N ALA A 177 -15.74 -11.96 4.42
CA ALA A 177 -15.16 -11.05 5.41
C ALA A 177 -15.83 -9.66 5.35
N MET A 178 -16.07 -9.15 4.16
CA MET A 178 -16.71 -7.85 3.93
C MET A 178 -18.19 -7.86 4.36
N HIS A 179 -18.92 -8.93 4.06
CA HIS A 179 -20.31 -9.11 4.49
C HIS A 179 -20.40 -9.15 6.01
N ALA A 180 -19.53 -9.92 6.67
CA ALA A 180 -19.50 -10.05 8.12
C ALA A 180 -19.16 -8.71 8.80
N GLU A 181 -18.14 -7.99 8.33
CA GLU A 181 -17.71 -6.74 8.97
C GLU A 181 -18.68 -5.57 8.76
N SER A 182 -19.30 -5.49 7.59
CA SER A 182 -20.36 -4.50 7.32
C SER A 182 -21.66 -4.80 8.07
N GLY A 183 -21.80 -6.00 8.65
CA GLY A 183 -23.04 -6.48 9.26
C GLY A 183 -24.15 -6.72 8.24
N GLY A 184 -23.77 -7.10 7.01
CA GLY A 184 -24.68 -7.36 5.90
C GLY A 184 -25.31 -6.11 5.26
N LYS A 185 -24.79 -4.92 5.56
CA LYS A 185 -25.31 -3.64 5.06
C LYS A 185 -24.81 -3.25 3.67
N CYS A 186 -23.60 -3.67 3.31
CA CYS A 186 -23.05 -3.37 2.00
C CYS A 186 -23.62 -4.33 0.95
N GLN A 187 -23.99 -3.79 -0.20
CA GLN A 187 -24.28 -4.60 -1.38
C GLN A 187 -22.97 -5.05 -2.01
N ILE A 188 -22.77 -6.36 -2.06
CA ILE A 188 -21.56 -6.95 -2.64
C ILE A 188 -21.89 -7.44 -4.04
N TRP A 189 -21.10 -6.97 -5.00
CA TRP A 189 -21.19 -7.35 -6.41
C TRP A 189 -19.88 -7.99 -6.84
N THR A 190 -19.98 -9.25 -7.28
CA THR A 190 -18.81 -10.00 -7.75
C THR A 190 -18.89 -10.18 -9.26
N PHE A 191 -17.82 -9.79 -9.96
CA PHE A 191 -17.72 -9.85 -11.42
C PHE A 191 -16.60 -10.81 -11.80
N ASP A 192 -16.97 -11.94 -12.41
CA ASP A 192 -16.01 -12.96 -12.77
C ASP A 192 -16.52 -13.79 -13.96
N CYS A 193 -15.82 -13.69 -15.09
CA CYS A 193 -16.16 -14.38 -16.33
C CYS A 193 -15.39 -15.70 -16.57
N THR A 194 -14.62 -16.16 -15.58
CA THR A 194 -13.91 -17.45 -15.62
C THR A 194 -14.45 -18.44 -14.60
N SER A 195 -15.10 -17.95 -13.55
CA SER A 195 -15.70 -18.76 -12.48
C SER A 195 -17.18 -19.07 -12.72
N THR A 196 -17.67 -20.11 -12.05
CA THR A 196 -19.10 -20.41 -11.95
C THR A 196 -19.77 -19.55 -10.87
N GLU A 197 -21.10 -19.47 -10.90
CA GLU A 197 -21.85 -18.79 -9.85
C GLU A 197 -21.49 -19.31 -8.45
N PRO A 198 -21.50 -18.44 -7.43
CA PRO A 198 -21.25 -18.84 -6.05
C PRO A 198 -22.31 -19.84 -5.57
N PRO A 199 -21.97 -20.72 -4.61
CA PRO A 199 -22.93 -21.63 -4.02
C PRO A 199 -24.03 -20.85 -3.26
N ALA A 200 -25.19 -21.47 -3.05
CA ALA A 200 -26.35 -20.84 -2.42
C ALA A 200 -26.09 -20.28 -1.00
N THR A 201 -25.04 -20.75 -0.33
CA THR A 201 -24.57 -20.21 0.96
C THR A 201 -24.15 -18.74 0.88
N HIS A 202 -23.80 -18.26 -0.31
CA HIS A 202 -23.32 -16.91 -0.58
C HIS A 202 -24.42 -16.03 -1.21
N SER A 203 -25.66 -16.23 -0.78
CA SER A 203 -26.84 -15.54 -1.34
C SER A 203 -26.82 -13.99 -1.26
N TYR A 204 -25.92 -13.41 -0.46
CA TYR A 204 -25.68 -11.96 -0.38
C TYR A 204 -24.79 -11.42 -1.51
N ILE A 205 -24.16 -12.29 -2.30
CA ILE A 205 -23.32 -11.90 -3.42
C ILE A 205 -24.17 -11.75 -4.68
N ASN A 206 -24.17 -10.55 -5.23
CA ASN A 206 -24.76 -10.28 -6.54
C ASN A 206 -23.73 -10.63 -7.62
N PHE A 207 -23.76 -11.88 -8.09
CA PHE A 207 -22.78 -12.36 -9.06
C PHE A 207 -23.14 -11.97 -10.50
N ARG A 208 -22.11 -11.59 -11.28
CA ARG A 208 -22.21 -11.29 -12.71
C ARG A 208 -21.06 -11.97 -13.46
N PRO A 209 -21.34 -12.80 -14.49
CA PRO A 209 -20.31 -13.46 -15.29
C PRO A 209 -19.72 -12.52 -16.35
N TRP A 210 -19.25 -11.34 -15.93
CA TRP A 210 -18.72 -10.29 -16.79
C TRP A 210 -17.22 -10.11 -16.59
N CYS A 211 -16.50 -9.97 -17.69
CA CYS A 211 -15.11 -9.55 -17.67
C CYS A 211 -15.04 -8.03 -17.68
N LEU A 212 -13.96 -7.48 -17.13
CA LEU A 212 -13.65 -6.07 -17.27
C LEU A 212 -12.57 -5.85 -18.33
N SER A 213 -12.72 -4.75 -19.06
CA SER A 213 -11.84 -4.33 -20.15
C SER A 213 -11.89 -2.81 -20.32
N ASP A 214 -11.11 -2.29 -21.27
CA ASP A 214 -11.13 -0.87 -21.61
C ASP A 214 -12.17 -0.47 -22.66
N VAL A 215 -12.87 -1.46 -23.20
CA VAL A 215 -13.97 -1.28 -24.16
C VAL A 215 -15.07 -2.30 -23.90
N ASP A 216 -16.33 -1.86 -24.03
CA ASP A 216 -17.47 -2.78 -24.06
C ASP A 216 -17.45 -3.57 -25.37
N ASN A 217 -17.72 -4.87 -25.30
CA ASN A 217 -17.92 -5.66 -26.52
C ASN A 217 -19.39 -5.68 -26.96
N ALA A 218 -19.60 -5.84 -28.26
CA ALA A 218 -20.94 -6.04 -28.81
C ALA A 218 -21.40 -7.49 -28.51
N GLY A 219 -21.98 -7.70 -27.33
CA GLY A 219 -22.55 -8.98 -26.93
C GLY A 219 -21.52 -9.97 -26.39
N VAL A 220 -21.52 -11.20 -26.90
CA VAL A 220 -20.64 -12.27 -26.40
C VAL A 220 -19.45 -12.43 -27.35
N THR A 221 -18.24 -12.21 -26.85
CA THR A 221 -16.98 -12.39 -27.58
C THR A 221 -16.18 -13.49 -26.90
N TYR A 222 -15.84 -14.55 -27.65
CA TYR A 222 -15.19 -15.76 -27.10
C TYR A 222 -15.91 -16.35 -25.88
N GLY A 223 -17.25 -16.36 -25.90
CA GLY A 223 -18.07 -16.88 -24.80
C GLY A 223 -18.17 -15.95 -23.58
N ARG A 224 -17.64 -14.72 -23.65
CA ARG A 224 -17.59 -13.77 -22.53
C ARG A 224 -18.19 -12.42 -22.90
N ILE A 225 -18.71 -11.74 -21.88
CA ILE A 225 -19.17 -10.35 -21.98
C ILE A 225 -18.09 -9.49 -21.35
N TYR A 226 -17.64 -8.47 -22.06
CA TYR A 226 -16.61 -7.53 -21.65
C TYR A 226 -17.25 -6.16 -21.45
N LYS A 227 -17.04 -5.57 -20.28
CA LYS A 227 -17.58 -4.26 -19.92
C LYS A 227 -16.49 -3.38 -19.33
N THR A 228 -16.56 -2.10 -19.63
CA THR A 228 -15.84 -1.07 -18.89
C THR A 228 -16.42 -0.91 -17.49
N PHE A 229 -15.60 -0.40 -16.57
CA PHE A 229 -16.02 -0.15 -15.20
C PHE A 229 -17.21 0.83 -15.16
N GLU A 230 -17.17 1.88 -15.97
CA GLU A 230 -18.19 2.91 -16.05
C GLU A 230 -19.52 2.36 -16.57
N SER A 231 -19.48 1.47 -17.57
CA SER A 231 -20.68 0.80 -18.07
C SER A 231 -21.32 -0.08 -16.99
N ILE A 232 -20.52 -0.80 -16.19
CA ILE A 232 -21.04 -1.59 -15.07
C ILE A 232 -21.71 -0.69 -14.03
N VAL A 233 -21.05 0.38 -13.60
CA VAL A 233 -21.60 1.34 -12.64
C VAL A 233 -22.91 1.95 -13.15
N THR A 234 -22.95 2.34 -14.43
CA THR A 234 -24.12 2.94 -15.06
C THR A 234 -25.28 1.94 -15.19
N GLU A 235 -25.00 0.72 -15.64
CA GLU A 235 -26.01 -0.33 -15.84
C GLU A 235 -26.64 -0.79 -14.53
N LEU A 236 -25.86 -0.80 -13.44
CA LEU A 236 -26.36 -1.12 -12.10
C LEU A 236 -27.00 0.09 -11.40
N GLY A 237 -26.89 1.29 -11.96
CA GLY A 237 -27.46 2.52 -11.39
C GLY A 237 -26.79 2.97 -10.09
N HIS A 238 -25.51 2.62 -9.90
CA HIS A 238 -24.76 3.03 -8.72
C HIS A 238 -24.11 4.41 -8.93
N ASN A 239 -24.23 5.28 -7.93
CA ASN A 239 -23.64 6.63 -7.96
C ASN A 239 -22.34 6.73 -7.13
N ALA A 240 -21.99 5.66 -6.42
CA ALA A 240 -20.79 5.56 -5.59
C ALA A 240 -20.34 4.09 -5.53
N VAL A 241 -19.04 3.89 -5.35
CA VAL A 241 -18.43 2.60 -5.03
C VAL A 241 -17.50 2.83 -3.84
N ASP A 242 -17.72 2.13 -2.74
CA ASP A 242 -16.96 2.32 -1.51
C ASP A 242 -15.64 1.54 -1.56
N ILE A 243 -15.71 0.31 -2.04
CA ILE A 243 -14.54 -0.57 -2.12
C ILE A 243 -14.55 -1.28 -3.47
N LEU A 244 -13.41 -1.21 -4.16
CA LEU A 244 -13.13 -1.98 -5.35
C LEU A 244 -11.96 -2.91 -5.08
N LYS A 245 -12.23 -4.23 -5.02
CA LYS A 245 -11.20 -5.27 -5.07
C LYS A 245 -10.97 -5.66 -6.52
N MET A 246 -9.71 -5.71 -6.97
CA MET A 246 -9.34 -6.13 -8.33
C MET A 246 -8.23 -7.17 -8.31
N ASP A 247 -8.51 -8.32 -8.90
CA ASP A 247 -7.57 -9.43 -9.08
C ASP A 247 -8.03 -10.24 -10.31
N ILE A 248 -7.65 -9.76 -11.50
CA ILE A 248 -8.20 -10.18 -12.79
C ILE A 248 -7.10 -10.39 -13.85
N GLU A 249 -5.92 -10.85 -13.42
CA GLU A 249 -4.87 -11.41 -14.27
C GLU A 249 -4.46 -10.51 -15.45
N GLY A 250 -4.20 -9.23 -15.15
CA GLY A 250 -3.79 -8.20 -16.11
C GLY A 250 -4.94 -7.31 -16.59
N GLY A 251 -6.19 -7.66 -16.29
CA GLY A 251 -7.35 -6.81 -16.55
C GLY A 251 -7.31 -5.48 -15.80
N GLU A 252 -6.56 -5.39 -14.69
CA GLU A 252 -6.44 -4.20 -13.84
C GLU A 252 -5.90 -3.01 -14.64
N HIS A 253 -4.95 -3.28 -15.55
CA HIS A 253 -4.40 -2.29 -16.45
C HIS A 253 -5.48 -1.61 -17.30
N GLN A 254 -6.48 -2.37 -17.74
CA GLN A 254 -7.57 -1.87 -18.58
C GLN A 254 -8.59 -1.07 -17.76
N VAL A 255 -8.88 -1.53 -16.55
CA VAL A 255 -9.73 -0.80 -15.60
C VAL A 255 -9.11 0.55 -15.24
N PHE A 256 -7.81 0.63 -14.97
CA PHE A 256 -7.18 1.93 -14.70
C PHE A 256 -7.17 2.85 -15.92
N ARG A 257 -7.01 2.32 -17.15
CA ARG A 257 -7.12 3.14 -18.37
C ARG A 257 -8.50 3.77 -18.53
N THR A 258 -9.56 3.05 -18.16
CA THR A 258 -10.94 3.57 -18.24
C THR A 258 -11.20 4.63 -17.18
N LEU A 259 -10.85 4.35 -15.92
CA LEU A 259 -10.96 5.32 -14.82
C LEU A 259 -10.24 6.64 -15.13
N LEU A 260 -9.07 6.59 -15.78
CA LEU A 260 -8.33 7.79 -16.22
C LEU A 260 -9.04 8.57 -17.33
N LYS A 261 -9.73 7.88 -18.23
CA LYS A 261 -10.38 8.48 -19.39
C LYS A 261 -11.75 9.06 -19.03
N ASN A 262 -12.50 8.36 -18.18
CA ASN A 262 -13.89 8.66 -17.85
C ASN A 262 -14.15 8.52 -16.32
N PRO A 263 -13.61 9.41 -15.48
CA PRO A 263 -13.77 9.33 -14.02
C PRO A 263 -15.19 9.76 -13.59
N VAL A 264 -16.22 8.95 -13.90
CA VAL A 264 -17.62 9.23 -13.54
C VAL A 264 -17.86 8.90 -12.07
N VAL A 265 -17.47 7.70 -11.65
CA VAL A 265 -17.46 7.24 -10.26
C VAL A 265 -16.08 6.70 -9.96
N LEU A 266 -15.43 7.28 -8.95
CA LEU A 266 -14.15 6.79 -8.46
C LEU A 266 -14.39 6.01 -7.17
N PRO A 267 -13.94 4.74 -7.08
CA PRO A 267 -13.98 4.01 -5.83
C PRO A 267 -13.32 4.76 -4.69
N THR A 268 -13.93 4.68 -3.53
CA THR A 268 -13.41 5.34 -2.33
C THR A 268 -12.10 4.68 -1.87
N GLN A 269 -12.02 3.36 -1.96
CA GLN A 269 -10.84 2.55 -1.75
C GLN A 269 -10.67 1.55 -2.91
N ILE A 270 -9.44 1.35 -3.36
CA ILE A 270 -9.10 0.31 -4.34
C ILE A 270 -8.06 -0.62 -3.71
N ALA A 271 -8.41 -1.89 -3.55
CA ALA A 271 -7.47 -2.94 -3.21
C ALA A 271 -7.19 -3.76 -4.48
N VAL A 272 -5.99 -3.63 -5.04
CA VAL A 272 -5.66 -4.18 -6.35
C VAL A 272 -4.41 -5.05 -6.30
N GLU A 273 -4.45 -6.22 -6.92
CA GLU A 273 -3.26 -6.97 -7.29
C GLU A 273 -2.87 -6.64 -8.73
N MET A 274 -1.76 -5.91 -8.90
CA MET A 274 -1.30 -5.52 -10.23
C MET A 274 -0.44 -6.64 -10.82
N HIS A 275 -0.83 -7.15 -11.98
CA HIS A 275 -0.16 -8.25 -12.69
C HIS A 275 0.76 -7.75 -13.82
N PHE A 276 2.09 -7.77 -13.63
CA PHE A 276 3.03 -7.20 -14.60
C PHE A 276 3.74 -8.23 -15.48
N TYR A 277 3.32 -8.35 -16.74
CA TYR A 277 3.92 -9.26 -17.72
C TYR A 277 4.96 -8.55 -18.61
N GLY A 278 6.21 -8.50 -18.17
CA GLY A 278 7.28 -7.83 -18.95
C GLY A 278 8.67 -7.94 -18.34
N SER A 279 9.66 -7.31 -18.97
CA SER A 279 11.00 -7.20 -18.41
C SER A 279 10.98 -6.31 -17.16
N LEU A 280 11.96 -6.47 -16.26
CA LEU A 280 12.09 -5.61 -15.08
C LEU A 280 12.13 -4.12 -15.47
N LEU A 281 12.81 -3.79 -16.57
CA LEU A 281 12.87 -2.43 -17.11
C LEU A 281 11.48 -1.91 -17.51
N TYR A 282 10.73 -2.70 -18.28
CA TYR A 282 9.39 -2.34 -18.72
C TYR A 282 8.42 -2.21 -17.55
N ASN A 283 8.43 -3.19 -16.64
CA ASN A 283 7.58 -3.21 -15.46
C ASN A 283 7.88 -2.05 -14.51
N THR A 284 9.16 -1.69 -14.35
CA THR A 284 9.55 -0.51 -13.56
C THR A 284 8.91 0.77 -14.12
N ARG A 285 8.98 0.98 -15.44
CA ARG A 285 8.32 2.13 -16.08
C ARG A 285 6.80 2.08 -15.89
N GLN A 286 6.18 0.91 -16.06
CA GLN A 286 4.74 0.76 -15.85
C GLN A 286 4.32 1.13 -14.42
N VAL A 287 5.02 0.62 -13.39
CA VAL A 287 4.73 0.93 -11.99
C VAL A 287 4.79 2.44 -11.71
N LEU A 288 5.80 3.12 -12.26
CA LEU A 288 5.96 4.57 -12.13
C LEU A 288 4.82 5.35 -12.82
N GLU A 289 4.43 4.94 -14.03
CA GLU A 289 3.30 5.54 -14.75
C GLU A 289 1.96 5.29 -14.05
N TYR A 290 1.77 4.11 -13.46
CA TYR A 290 0.59 3.82 -12.65
C TYR A 290 0.53 4.68 -11.41
N TYR A 291 1.64 4.85 -10.71
CA TYR A 291 1.69 5.77 -9.58
C TYR A 291 1.27 7.19 -9.99
N LYS A 292 1.83 7.74 -11.08
CA LYS A 292 1.41 9.06 -11.59
C LYS A 292 -0.07 9.10 -11.93
N SER A 293 -0.59 8.04 -12.54
CA SER A 293 -1.99 7.91 -12.92
C SER A 293 -2.91 7.89 -11.70
N TRP A 294 -2.58 7.10 -10.68
CA TRP A 294 -3.32 7.06 -9.41
C TRP A 294 -3.31 8.43 -8.74
N ARG A 295 -2.17 9.12 -8.71
CA ARG A 295 -2.08 10.49 -8.17
C ARG A 295 -2.95 11.47 -8.95
N LYS A 296 -2.96 11.39 -10.29
CA LYS A 296 -3.83 12.22 -11.15
C LYS A 296 -5.32 12.00 -10.87
N LEU A 297 -5.69 10.77 -10.51
CA LEU A 297 -7.04 10.40 -10.10
C LEU A 297 -7.35 10.73 -8.63
N GLY A 298 -6.42 11.34 -7.88
CA GLY A 298 -6.62 11.69 -6.48
C GLY A 298 -6.38 10.54 -5.49
N TYR A 299 -5.81 9.42 -5.91
CA TYR A 299 -5.53 8.28 -5.03
C TYR A 299 -4.16 8.38 -4.35
N HIS A 300 -4.13 8.07 -3.06
CA HIS A 300 -2.92 7.90 -2.27
C HIS A 300 -2.63 6.41 -2.05
N VAL A 301 -1.36 6.04 -1.99
CA VAL A 301 -0.94 4.66 -1.68
C VAL A 301 -0.83 4.50 -0.17
N VAL A 302 -1.50 3.49 0.38
CA VAL A 302 -1.47 3.17 1.81
C VAL A 302 -0.45 2.09 2.11
N ILE A 303 -0.60 0.94 1.46
CA ILE A 303 0.27 -0.20 1.66
C ILE A 303 0.55 -0.88 0.32
N LYS A 304 1.68 -1.57 0.28
CA LYS A 304 2.13 -2.42 -0.82
C LYS A 304 2.48 -3.76 -0.19
N GLU A 305 1.92 -4.85 -0.71
CA GLU A 305 2.24 -6.20 -0.26
C GLU A 305 2.77 -6.99 -1.46
N HIS A 306 4.02 -7.44 -1.37
CA HIS A 306 4.59 -8.33 -2.38
C HIS A 306 3.95 -9.70 -2.20
N ASN A 307 3.26 -10.18 -3.24
CA ASN A 307 2.72 -11.52 -3.22
C ASN A 307 3.89 -12.52 -3.36
N VAL A 308 4.19 -13.24 -2.29
CA VAL A 308 5.28 -14.25 -2.30
C VAL A 308 5.00 -15.42 -3.25
N LEU A 309 3.75 -15.60 -3.67
CA LEU A 309 3.31 -16.64 -4.61
C LEU A 309 3.31 -16.15 -6.07
N CYS A 310 3.33 -14.84 -6.30
CA CYS A 310 3.46 -14.26 -7.63
C CYS A 310 4.62 -13.26 -7.72
N THR A 311 5.71 -13.67 -8.36
CA THR A 311 6.91 -12.82 -8.56
C THR A 311 6.70 -11.66 -9.52
N ALA A 312 5.60 -11.66 -10.28
CA ALA A 312 5.23 -10.61 -11.23
C ALA A 312 4.05 -9.75 -10.73
N CYS A 313 3.56 -9.98 -9.51
CA CYS A 313 2.39 -9.31 -8.96
C CYS A 313 2.74 -8.52 -7.71
N THR A 314 1.98 -7.46 -7.44
CA THR A 314 2.04 -6.75 -6.17
C THR A 314 0.70 -6.15 -5.84
N GLU A 315 0.31 -6.32 -4.59
CA GLU A 315 -0.91 -5.75 -4.07
C GLU A 315 -0.69 -4.31 -3.61
N PHE A 316 -1.67 -3.47 -3.89
CA PHE A 316 -1.74 -2.10 -3.41
C PHE A 316 -3.10 -1.84 -2.76
N LEU A 317 -3.08 -1.12 -1.65
CA LEU A 317 -4.26 -0.41 -1.18
C LEU A 317 -4.13 1.07 -1.52
N LEU A 318 -5.09 1.56 -2.28
CA LEU A 318 -5.22 2.95 -2.68
C LEU A 318 -6.46 3.55 -2.01
N VAL A 319 -6.36 4.80 -1.57
CA VAL A 319 -7.51 5.55 -1.03
C VAL A 319 -7.67 6.86 -1.77
N HIS A 320 -8.91 7.20 -2.12
CA HIS A 320 -9.19 8.45 -2.80
C HIS A 320 -9.16 9.63 -1.81
N ALA A 321 -8.67 10.79 -2.23
CA ALA A 321 -8.54 11.99 -1.39
C ALA A 321 -9.88 12.46 -0.78
N SER A 322 -11.04 12.07 -1.32
CA SER A 322 -12.34 12.36 -0.72
C SER A 322 -12.56 11.69 0.65
N GLN A 323 -11.85 10.60 0.95
CA GLN A 323 -11.86 9.96 2.28
C GLN A 323 -11.14 10.78 3.35
N LEU A 324 -10.28 11.72 2.96
CA LEU A 324 -9.49 12.55 3.89
C LEU A 324 -10.36 13.50 4.74
N HIS A 325 -11.67 13.56 4.46
CA HIS A 325 -12.60 14.51 5.06
C HIS A 325 -13.76 13.85 5.83
N GLN A 326 -13.77 12.51 5.97
CA GLN A 326 -14.94 11.78 6.48
C GLN A 326 -14.75 11.07 7.82
N ASP A 327 -13.58 11.18 8.45
CA ASP A 327 -13.36 10.68 9.82
C ASP A 327 -13.64 11.75 10.89
#